data_AF-A0A2V7CIT5-F1
#
_entry.id   AF-A0A2V7CIT5-F1
#
_cell.length_a   1.000
_cell.length_b   1.000
_cell.length_c   1.000
_cell.angle_alpha   90.00
_cell.angle_beta   90.00
_cell.angle_gamma   90.00
#
_symmetry.space_group_name_H-M   'P 1'
#
loop_
_entity.id
_entity.type
_entity.pdbx_description
1 polymer ?
#
loop_
_entity_poly.entity_id
_entity_poly.type
_entity_poly.pdbx_seq_one_letter_code
_entity_poly.pdbx_strand_id
1 'polypeptide(L)'
;MGVPPSGKGHGCCQCRRRGRPVTTAAGGVLVIAAHPDDPEFLAGGTVARLAREGREIAYVIVTNGNKGSGDRNVTSVELIPIREEEQRQAARVLGVQGVEFLGYEDGELEDTRDLRLDISREIRRWRPDLIITLNPYRTYSNFPGWHRDHRTTARVVLDCVYPLARDHLSFPELLPDYEPHKVNFVGCSTGRSDGRAPLKMRST
;
A
#
# COMPACT_ATOMS: atom_id res chain seq x y z
N MET A 1 36.45 21.06 -26.06
CA MET A 1 35.08 21.50 -25.69
C MET A 1 34.44 20.39 -24.87
N GLY A 2 34.53 20.48 -23.55
CA GLY A 2 34.00 19.49 -22.62
C GLY A 2 32.94 20.14 -21.74
N VAL A 3 31.72 19.64 -21.81
CA VAL A 3 30.62 20.03 -20.92
C VAL A 3 30.74 19.15 -19.67
N PRO A 4 30.87 19.71 -18.45
CA PRO A 4 30.87 18.91 -17.24
C PRO A 4 29.45 18.38 -16.94
N PRO A 5 29.31 17.14 -16.43
CA PRO A 5 28.01 16.63 -16.00
C PRO A 5 27.53 17.38 -14.74
N SER A 6 26.29 17.86 -14.82
CA SER A 6 25.56 18.51 -13.72
C SER A 6 25.42 17.54 -12.54
N GLY A 7 26.09 17.90 -11.44
CA GLY A 7 26.09 17.14 -10.20
C GLY A 7 24.70 16.98 -9.59
N LYS A 8 24.44 15.80 -9.05
CA LYS A 8 23.33 15.53 -8.14
C LYS A 8 23.50 16.39 -6.88
N GLY A 9 22.69 17.42 -6.76
CA GLY A 9 22.58 18.26 -5.58
C GLY A 9 22.16 17.41 -4.37
N HIS A 10 23.03 17.37 -3.37
CA HIS A 10 22.73 16.86 -2.05
C HIS A 10 21.98 17.92 -1.24
N GLY A 11 20.96 17.49 -0.51
CA GLY A 11 20.54 18.13 0.73
C GLY A 11 19.15 18.74 0.74
N CYS A 12 18.17 18.00 1.27
CA CYS A 12 17.37 18.56 2.34
C CYS A 12 17.43 17.63 3.55
N CYS A 13 18.09 18.14 4.57
CA CYS A 13 18.28 17.62 5.91
C CYS A 13 16.94 17.65 6.65
N GLN A 14 16.64 16.61 7.45
CA GLN A 14 15.57 16.53 8.47
C GLN A 14 14.20 15.94 8.07
N CYS A 15 14.19 14.63 7.86
CA CYS A 15 13.10 13.77 8.38
C CYS A 15 13.63 12.32 8.52
N ARG A 16 14.69 12.12 9.31
CA ARG A 16 15.01 10.78 9.84
C ARG A 16 13.97 10.45 10.90
N ARG A 17 12.76 10.03 10.50
CA ARG A 17 11.82 9.37 11.39
C ARG A 17 12.40 8.00 11.71
N ARG A 18 13.26 7.96 12.73
CA ARG A 18 13.62 6.71 13.44
C ARG A 18 12.31 5.96 13.72
N GLY A 19 12.27 4.69 13.35
CA GLY A 19 11.08 3.85 13.39
C GLY A 19 10.30 4.04 14.69
N ARG A 20 9.00 4.32 14.57
CA ARG A 20 8.08 4.30 15.70
C ARG A 20 7.64 2.84 15.85
N PRO A 21 8.08 2.08 16.87
CA PRO A 21 7.42 0.83 17.18
C PRO A 21 6.18 1.22 17.96
N VAL A 22 5.02 1.19 17.32
CA VAL A 22 3.76 1.21 18.06
C VAL A 22 3.00 -0.01 17.62
N THR A 23 3.11 -1.06 18.42
CA THR A 23 2.12 -2.12 18.44
C THR A 23 1.30 -1.85 19.69
N THR A 24 0.10 -1.30 19.50
CA THR A 24 -0.91 -1.39 20.56
C THR A 24 -1.21 -2.87 20.80
N ALA A 25 -1.67 -3.22 22.00
CA ALA A 25 -2.00 -4.61 22.34
C ALA A 25 -3.04 -5.26 21.41
N ALA A 26 -3.74 -4.48 20.57
CA ALA A 26 -4.74 -4.94 19.61
C ALA A 26 -4.15 -5.37 18.25
N GLY A 27 -2.88 -5.09 17.97
CA GLY A 27 -2.21 -5.44 16.70
C GLY A 27 -2.53 -4.49 15.53
N GLY A 28 -1.52 -4.21 14.72
CA GLY A 28 -1.58 -3.21 13.63
C GLY A 28 -2.24 -3.72 12.35
N VAL A 29 -2.84 -2.82 11.57
CA VAL A 29 -3.47 -3.08 10.28
C VAL A 29 -2.80 -2.24 9.20
N LEU A 30 -2.41 -2.87 8.10
CA LEU A 30 -1.87 -2.17 6.93
C LEU A 30 -2.78 -2.44 5.73
N VAL A 31 -3.36 -1.39 5.17
CA VAL A 31 -4.12 -1.49 3.91
C VAL A 31 -3.17 -1.13 2.78
N ILE A 32 -2.96 -2.05 1.83
CA ILE A 32 -2.10 -1.82 0.68
C ILE A 32 -2.97 -1.87 -0.58
N ALA A 33 -3.05 -0.75 -1.28
CA ALA A 33 -3.94 -0.56 -2.41
C ALA A 33 -3.23 0.10 -3.60
N ALA A 34 -3.79 -0.04 -4.81
CA ALA A 34 -3.12 0.41 -6.01
C ALA A 34 -3.25 1.93 -6.17
N HIS A 35 -4.44 2.49 -6.00
CA HIS A 35 -4.71 3.90 -6.23
C HIS A 35 -5.24 4.58 -4.96
N PRO A 36 -5.17 5.92 -4.89
CA PRO A 36 -6.06 6.68 -4.03
C PRO A 36 -7.51 6.25 -4.30
N ASP A 37 -8.41 6.28 -3.30
CA ASP A 37 -9.81 5.79 -3.29
C ASP A 37 -10.02 4.28 -3.09
N ASP A 38 -9.08 3.44 -3.50
CA ASP A 38 -9.22 1.99 -3.37
C ASP A 38 -9.48 1.56 -1.91
N PRO A 39 -8.76 2.04 -0.87
CA PRO A 39 -8.99 1.62 0.51
C PRO A 39 -10.45 1.82 0.97
N GLU A 40 -11.07 2.91 0.55
CA GLU A 40 -12.45 3.26 0.86
C GLU A 40 -13.44 2.28 0.23
N PHE A 41 -13.26 1.96 -1.07
CA PHE A 41 -14.10 0.98 -1.78
C PHE A 41 -13.88 -0.45 -1.30
N LEU A 42 -12.64 -0.82 -0.98
CA LEU A 42 -12.28 -2.17 -0.58
C LEU A 42 -12.75 -2.49 0.84
N ALA A 43 -12.54 -1.55 1.76
CA ALA A 43 -12.62 -1.86 3.19
C ALA A 43 -13.03 -0.69 4.08
N GLY A 44 -13.52 0.45 3.56
CA GLY A 44 -13.79 1.65 4.36
C GLY A 44 -14.62 1.40 5.64
N GLY A 45 -15.70 0.62 5.53
CA GLY A 45 -16.52 0.24 6.70
C GLY A 45 -15.78 -0.67 7.70
N THR A 46 -14.95 -1.58 7.21
CA THR A 46 -14.10 -2.45 8.04
C THR A 46 -13.01 -1.61 8.74
N VAL A 47 -12.36 -0.71 8.01
CA VAL A 47 -11.35 0.21 8.54
C VAL A 47 -11.93 1.08 9.64
N ALA A 48 -13.07 1.74 9.40
CA ALA A 48 -13.74 2.55 10.42
C ALA A 48 -14.08 1.74 11.69
N ARG A 49 -14.53 0.49 11.53
CA ARG A 49 -14.80 -0.39 12.67
C ARG A 49 -13.51 -0.71 13.44
N LEU A 50 -12.46 -1.15 12.75
CA LEU A 50 -11.18 -1.49 13.36
C LEU A 50 -10.53 -0.28 14.06
N ALA A 51 -10.67 0.92 13.49
CA ALA A 51 -10.20 2.16 14.10
C ALA A 51 -10.96 2.47 15.41
N ARG A 52 -12.30 2.30 15.41
CA ARG A 52 -13.13 2.44 16.63
C ARG A 52 -12.80 1.40 17.71
N GLU A 53 -12.29 0.24 17.32
CA GLU A 53 -11.78 -0.80 18.23
C GLU A 53 -10.36 -0.49 18.76
N GLY A 54 -9.77 0.65 18.37
CA GLY A 54 -8.47 1.10 18.85
C GLY A 54 -7.27 0.47 18.14
N ARG A 55 -7.46 -0.13 16.96
CA ARG A 55 -6.36 -0.64 16.13
C ARG A 55 -5.60 0.53 15.49
N GLU A 56 -4.28 0.36 15.37
CA GLU A 56 -3.45 1.25 14.57
C GLU A 56 -3.53 0.82 13.10
N ILE A 57 -3.89 1.76 12.24
CA ILE A 57 -4.16 1.53 10.83
C ILE A 57 -3.31 2.50 10.00
N ALA A 58 -2.64 1.95 9.00
CA ALA A 58 -1.94 2.74 7.99
C ALA A 58 -2.32 2.28 6.59
N TYR A 59 -2.24 3.21 5.65
CA TYR A 59 -2.41 2.94 4.22
C TYR A 59 -1.07 3.04 3.50
N VAL A 60 -0.86 2.16 2.53
CA VAL A 60 0.20 2.26 1.53
C VAL A 60 -0.49 2.28 0.16
N ILE A 61 -0.34 3.39 -0.54
CA ILE A 61 -0.90 3.60 -1.88
C ILE A 61 0.25 3.45 -2.87
N VAL A 62 0.12 2.48 -3.79
CA VAL A 62 1.22 2.12 -4.69
C VAL A 62 1.43 3.17 -5.77
N THR A 63 0.36 3.63 -6.41
CA THR A 63 0.45 4.56 -7.54
C THR A 63 0.10 5.99 -7.14
N ASN A 64 0.46 6.93 -8.01
CA ASN A 64 0.18 8.36 -7.86
C ASN A 64 -1.25 8.76 -8.28
N GLY A 65 -2.04 7.85 -8.88
CA GLY A 65 -3.42 8.08 -9.31
C GLY A 65 -3.60 9.11 -10.42
N ASN A 66 -2.55 9.46 -11.16
CA ASN A 66 -2.50 10.60 -12.07
C ASN A 66 -3.30 10.47 -13.38
N LYS A 67 -3.99 9.35 -13.60
CA LYS A 67 -4.84 9.11 -14.79
C LYS A 67 -6.32 8.94 -14.44
N GLY A 68 -6.68 9.03 -13.16
CA GLY A 68 -8.04 8.86 -12.66
C GLY A 68 -8.96 10.08 -12.80
N SER A 69 -8.94 10.81 -13.93
CA SER A 69 -9.84 11.96 -14.15
C SER A 69 -10.55 11.89 -15.50
N GLY A 70 -11.84 12.23 -15.50
CA GLY A 70 -12.61 12.48 -16.72
C GLY A 70 -12.61 13.94 -17.15
N ASP A 71 -12.12 14.85 -16.31
CA ASP A 71 -12.03 16.29 -16.62
C ASP A 71 -10.82 16.55 -17.53
N ARG A 72 -11.10 17.04 -18.74
CA ARG A 72 -10.08 17.33 -19.76
C ARG A 72 -9.25 18.57 -19.45
N ASN A 73 -9.63 19.36 -18.46
CA ASN A 73 -8.89 20.56 -18.06
C ASN A 73 -7.83 20.30 -16.99
N VAL A 74 -7.83 19.11 -16.38
CA VAL A 74 -6.87 18.72 -15.36
C VAL A 74 -5.74 17.92 -16.00
N THR A 75 -4.49 18.33 -15.80
CA THR A 75 -3.34 17.57 -16.26
C THR A 75 -3.00 16.43 -15.29
N SER A 76 -2.30 15.40 -15.77
CA SER A 76 -1.86 14.28 -14.91
C SER A 76 -1.00 14.76 -13.74
N VAL A 77 -0.10 15.72 -13.96
CA VAL A 77 0.78 16.26 -12.91
C VAL A 77 0.00 17.02 -11.85
N GLU A 78 -1.01 17.79 -12.24
CA GLU A 78 -1.88 18.51 -11.29
C GLU A 78 -2.74 17.55 -10.45
N LEU A 79 -3.10 16.39 -11.01
CA LEU A 79 -3.99 15.44 -10.35
C LEU A 79 -3.33 14.73 -9.16
N ILE A 80 -2.01 14.53 -9.19
CA ILE A 80 -1.26 13.81 -8.12
C ILE A 80 -1.49 14.46 -6.74
N PRO A 81 -1.11 15.74 -6.49
CA PRO A 81 -1.26 16.33 -5.17
C PRO A 81 -2.73 16.47 -4.74
N ILE A 82 -3.67 16.58 -5.71
CA ILE A 82 -5.11 16.60 -5.43
C ILE A 82 -5.53 15.25 -4.83
N ARG A 83 -5.23 14.14 -5.50
CA ARG A 83 -5.62 12.81 -5.03
C ARG A 83 -4.92 12.39 -3.76
N GLU A 84 -3.67 12.80 -3.55
CA GLU A 84 -3.00 12.53 -2.29
C GLU A 84 -3.68 13.25 -1.11
N GLU A 85 -4.10 14.52 -1.29
CA GLU A 85 -4.81 15.25 -0.25
C GLU A 85 -6.21 14.67 -0.01
N GLU A 86 -6.95 14.34 -1.07
CA GLU A 86 -8.24 13.64 -0.96
C GLU A 86 -8.11 12.34 -0.14
N GLN A 87 -7.10 11.51 -0.45
CA GLN A 87 -6.87 10.28 0.28
C GLN A 87 -6.50 10.51 1.74
N ARG A 88 -5.67 11.52 2.05
CA ARG A 88 -5.32 11.89 3.43
C ARG A 88 -6.55 12.36 4.20
N GLN A 89 -7.45 13.10 3.56
CA GLN A 89 -8.70 13.54 4.17
C GLN A 89 -9.64 12.36 4.42
N ALA A 90 -9.83 11.47 3.44
CA ALA A 90 -10.63 10.25 3.59
C ALA A 90 -10.10 9.35 4.72
N ALA A 91 -8.78 9.13 4.75
CA ALA A 91 -8.12 8.37 5.80
C ALA A 91 -8.36 8.98 7.19
N ARG A 92 -8.27 10.30 7.33
CA ARG A 92 -8.54 11.02 8.59
C ARG A 92 -9.98 10.82 9.07
N VAL A 93 -10.96 10.86 8.17
CA VAL A 93 -12.37 10.61 8.49
C VAL A 93 -12.57 9.19 9.04
N LEU A 94 -11.84 8.21 8.51
CA LEU A 94 -11.93 6.81 8.94
C LEU A 94 -11.09 6.46 10.18
N GLY A 95 -10.32 7.41 10.73
CA GLY A 95 -9.47 7.19 11.90
C GLY A 95 -8.13 6.52 11.60
N VAL A 96 -7.67 6.57 10.35
CA VAL A 96 -6.37 6.04 9.91
C VAL A 96 -5.26 7.01 10.31
N GLN A 97 -4.16 6.48 10.83
CA GLN A 97 -3.08 7.28 11.45
C GLN A 97 -2.01 7.74 10.45
N GLY A 98 -1.90 7.09 9.30
CA GLY A 98 -0.90 7.44 8.29
C GLY A 98 -1.25 6.91 6.90
N VAL A 99 -0.81 7.66 5.89
CA VAL A 99 -0.88 7.27 4.48
C VAL A 99 0.51 7.47 3.88
N GLU A 100 1.06 6.40 3.30
CA GLU A 100 2.32 6.40 2.57
C GLU A 100 2.02 6.24 1.07
N PHE A 101 2.66 7.04 0.23
CA PHE A 101 2.52 6.97 -1.23
C PHE A 101 3.85 6.51 -1.82
N LEU A 102 3.85 5.42 -2.58
CA LEU A 102 5.06 4.91 -3.22
C LEU A 102 5.39 5.65 -4.53
N GLY A 103 4.38 6.26 -5.16
CA GLY A 103 4.55 7.17 -6.29
C GLY A 103 4.76 6.50 -7.65
N TYR A 104 4.43 5.20 -7.79
CA TYR A 104 4.46 4.54 -9.10
C TYR A 104 3.44 5.14 -10.07
N GLU A 105 3.71 5.04 -11.37
CA GLU A 105 2.84 5.61 -12.39
C GLU A 105 1.52 4.83 -12.51
N ASP A 106 0.40 5.53 -12.38
CA ASP A 106 -0.96 4.97 -12.51
C ASP A 106 -1.15 4.32 -13.90
N GLY A 107 -1.73 3.12 -13.93
CA GLY A 107 -2.02 2.36 -15.15
C GLY A 107 -0.82 1.67 -15.81
N GLU A 108 0.39 1.88 -15.29
CA GLU A 108 1.66 1.37 -15.84
C GLU A 108 2.38 0.42 -14.88
N LEU A 109 1.70 -0.05 -13.83
CA LEU A 109 2.32 -0.85 -12.80
C LEU A 109 2.76 -2.24 -13.29
N GLU A 110 4.05 -2.52 -13.13
CA GLU A 110 4.68 -3.82 -13.41
C GLU A 110 5.29 -4.44 -12.13
N ASP A 111 5.36 -5.77 -12.10
CA ASP A 111 6.01 -6.51 -11.01
C ASP A 111 7.54 -6.44 -11.14
N THR A 112 8.09 -5.35 -10.60
CA THR A 112 9.53 -5.11 -10.54
C THR A 112 10.12 -5.51 -9.18
N ARG A 113 11.44 -5.71 -9.15
CA ARG A 113 12.17 -5.93 -7.90
C ARG A 113 11.99 -4.74 -6.94
N ASP A 114 11.99 -3.52 -7.47
CA ASP A 114 11.89 -2.29 -6.68
C ASP A 114 10.50 -2.19 -6.02
N LEU A 115 9.44 -2.50 -6.75
CA LEU A 115 8.08 -2.54 -6.18
C LEU A 115 7.98 -3.56 -5.04
N ARG A 116 8.54 -4.76 -5.22
CA ARG A 116 8.62 -5.78 -4.17
C ARG A 116 9.43 -5.31 -2.96
N LEU A 117 10.55 -4.62 -3.19
CA LEU A 117 11.41 -4.07 -2.13
C LEU A 117 10.67 -2.99 -1.34
N ASP A 118 10.01 -2.06 -2.00
CA ASP A 118 9.28 -0.96 -1.35
C ASP A 118 8.07 -1.46 -0.55
N ILE A 119 7.30 -2.39 -1.09
CA ILE A 119 6.20 -3.01 -0.34
C ILE A 119 6.75 -3.81 0.85
N SER A 120 7.83 -4.58 0.67
CA SER A 120 8.46 -5.31 1.78
C SER A 120 9.00 -4.37 2.87
N ARG A 121 9.58 -3.23 2.49
CA ARG A 121 10.01 -2.17 3.40
C ARG A 121 8.85 -1.67 4.25
N GLU A 122 7.72 -1.34 3.65
CA GLU A 122 6.56 -0.83 4.39
C GLU A 122 5.94 -1.91 5.30
N ILE A 123 5.90 -3.17 4.88
CA ILE A 123 5.47 -4.27 5.77
C ILE A 123 6.41 -4.41 6.98
N ARG A 124 7.73 -4.38 6.78
CA ARG A 124 8.70 -4.49 7.89
C ARG A 124 8.72 -3.24 8.79
N ARG A 125 8.47 -2.06 8.23
CA ARG A 125 8.37 -0.78 8.96
C ARG A 125 7.13 -0.74 9.85
N TRP A 126 5.96 -1.09 9.31
CA TRP A 126 4.69 -1.02 10.04
C TRP A 126 4.41 -2.23 10.91
N ARG A 127 5.05 -3.38 10.63
CA ARG A 127 4.89 -4.64 11.37
C ARG A 127 3.42 -5.03 11.61
N PRO A 128 2.55 -5.04 10.57
CA PRO A 128 1.13 -5.27 10.76
C PRO A 128 0.82 -6.74 11.10
N ASP A 129 -0.18 -6.96 11.95
CA ASP A 129 -0.75 -8.29 12.17
C ASP A 129 -1.71 -8.69 11.05
N LEU A 130 -2.43 -7.71 10.50
CA LEU A 130 -3.38 -7.86 9.41
C LEU A 130 -2.99 -6.98 8.23
N ILE A 131 -2.87 -7.57 7.05
CA ILE A 131 -2.85 -6.83 5.78
C ILE A 131 -4.21 -6.95 5.11
N ILE A 132 -4.74 -5.82 4.63
CA ILE A 132 -5.91 -5.79 3.74
C ILE A 132 -5.44 -5.32 2.37
N THR A 133 -5.77 -6.06 1.31
CA THR A 133 -5.39 -5.71 -0.07
C THR A 133 -6.44 -6.14 -1.09
N LEU A 134 -6.13 -5.94 -2.37
CA LEU A 134 -6.96 -6.28 -3.51
C LEU A 134 -6.94 -7.80 -3.76
N ASN A 135 -7.99 -8.32 -4.41
CA ASN A 135 -7.97 -9.66 -5.02
C ASN A 135 -7.09 -9.72 -6.29
N PRO A 136 -6.13 -10.66 -6.40
CA PRO A 136 -5.26 -10.77 -7.58
C PRO A 136 -5.95 -11.30 -8.85
N TYR A 137 -7.18 -11.79 -8.74
CA TYR A 137 -7.92 -12.42 -9.85
C TYR A 137 -8.94 -11.47 -10.48
N ARG A 138 -8.93 -11.44 -11.82
CA ARG A 138 -9.97 -10.79 -12.63
C ARG A 138 -10.89 -11.85 -13.22
N THR A 139 -12.18 -11.62 -13.08
CA THR A 139 -13.28 -12.44 -13.61
C THR A 139 -14.13 -11.58 -14.54
N TYR A 140 -15.07 -12.20 -15.26
CA TYR A 140 -16.08 -11.45 -16.00
C TYR A 140 -16.97 -10.59 -15.11
N SER A 141 -17.15 -10.95 -13.83
CA SER A 141 -18.01 -10.20 -12.91
C SER A 141 -17.38 -8.93 -12.35
N ASN A 142 -16.05 -8.82 -12.32
CA ASN A 142 -15.35 -7.62 -11.83
C ASN A 142 -14.56 -6.87 -12.91
N PHE A 143 -14.62 -7.30 -14.17
CA PHE A 143 -13.81 -6.74 -15.25
C PHE A 143 -13.86 -5.19 -15.41
N PRO A 144 -15.01 -4.49 -15.21
CA PRO A 144 -15.11 -3.05 -15.47
C PRO A 144 -14.39 -2.16 -14.45
N GLY A 145 -13.88 -2.71 -13.34
CA GLY A 145 -13.14 -1.97 -12.32
C GLY A 145 -11.92 -2.72 -11.79
N TRP A 146 -11.52 -3.82 -12.45
CA TRP A 146 -10.41 -4.65 -12.02
C TRP A 146 -9.35 -4.71 -13.11
N HIS A 147 -8.51 -3.69 -13.14
CA HIS A 147 -7.49 -3.51 -14.17
C HIS A 147 -6.12 -4.03 -13.72
N ARG A 148 -5.10 -3.79 -14.56
CA ARG A 148 -3.74 -4.31 -14.40
C ARG A 148 -3.18 -4.03 -13.01
N ASP A 149 -3.22 -2.78 -12.57
CA ASP A 149 -2.61 -2.30 -11.33
C ASP A 149 -3.20 -2.98 -10.10
N HIS A 150 -4.53 -3.17 -10.05
CA HIS A 150 -5.19 -3.93 -8.97
C HIS A 150 -4.63 -5.34 -8.84
N ARG A 151 -4.44 -6.02 -9.98
CA ARG A 151 -3.90 -7.39 -10.00
C ARG A 151 -2.42 -7.42 -9.65
N THR A 152 -1.64 -6.49 -10.19
CA THR A 152 -0.19 -6.42 -9.93
C THR A 152 0.06 -6.14 -8.47
N THR A 153 -0.57 -5.10 -7.90
CA THR A 153 -0.48 -4.77 -6.47
C THR A 153 -0.85 -5.96 -5.60
N ALA A 154 -2.01 -6.59 -5.84
CA ALA A 154 -2.45 -7.75 -5.06
C ALA A 154 -1.43 -8.90 -5.08
N ARG A 155 -0.90 -9.25 -6.26
CA ARG A 155 0.08 -10.33 -6.40
C ARG A 155 1.37 -10.02 -5.66
N VAL A 156 1.90 -8.82 -5.88
CA VAL A 156 3.14 -8.39 -5.23
C VAL A 156 2.97 -8.31 -3.71
N VAL A 157 1.82 -7.84 -3.20
CA VAL A 157 1.55 -7.83 -1.76
C VAL A 157 1.57 -9.25 -1.19
N LEU A 158 0.99 -10.24 -1.87
CA LEU A 158 1.01 -11.64 -1.42
C LEU A 158 2.43 -12.22 -1.41
N ASP A 159 3.22 -11.95 -2.45
CA ASP A 159 4.64 -12.36 -2.50
C ASP A 159 5.47 -11.65 -1.42
N CYS A 160 5.12 -10.40 -1.08
CA CYS A 160 5.75 -9.67 0.01
C CYS A 160 5.36 -10.20 1.39
N VAL A 161 4.10 -10.58 1.60
CA VAL A 161 3.66 -11.25 2.83
C VAL A 161 4.44 -12.54 3.05
N TYR A 162 4.60 -13.34 2.00
CA TYR A 162 5.39 -14.57 2.04
C TYR A 162 6.04 -14.85 0.68
N PRO A 163 7.38 -14.98 0.60
CA PRO A 163 8.34 -14.96 1.71
C PRO A 163 9.00 -13.59 1.98
N LEU A 164 8.81 -12.57 1.14
CA LEU A 164 9.83 -11.51 1.01
C LEU A 164 10.00 -10.60 2.23
N ALA A 165 8.92 -10.21 2.91
CA ALA A 165 8.99 -9.42 4.14
C ALA A 165 9.34 -10.27 5.37
N ARG A 166 9.07 -11.59 5.32
CA ARG A 166 9.24 -12.53 6.43
C ARG A 166 10.67 -13.06 6.56
N ASP A 167 11.32 -13.38 5.45
CA ASP A 167 12.58 -14.12 5.45
C ASP A 167 13.77 -13.16 5.37
N HIS A 168 14.74 -13.30 6.28
CA HIS A 168 15.88 -12.39 6.40
C HIS A 168 16.82 -12.34 5.18
N LEU A 169 16.87 -13.41 4.38
CA LEU A 169 17.64 -13.45 3.13
C LEU A 169 16.92 -12.78 1.96
N SER A 170 15.62 -12.52 2.08
CA SER A 170 14.90 -11.68 1.14
C SER A 170 15.16 -10.22 1.50
N PHE A 171 15.62 -9.42 0.54
CA PHE A 171 15.96 -8.02 0.73
C PHE A 171 16.86 -7.75 1.96
N PRO A 172 18.07 -8.33 2.03
CA PRO A 172 19.00 -8.11 3.15
C PRO A 172 19.39 -6.64 3.30
N GLU A 173 19.26 -5.84 2.23
CA GLU A 173 19.47 -4.39 2.28
C GLU A 173 18.53 -3.64 3.24
N LEU A 174 17.40 -4.25 3.65
CA LEU A 174 16.47 -3.66 4.61
C LEU A 174 16.88 -3.91 6.07
N LEU A 175 17.71 -4.91 6.37
CA LEU A 175 18.03 -5.34 7.72
C LEU A 175 18.63 -4.25 8.65
N PRO A 176 19.46 -3.31 8.16
CA PRO A 176 20.01 -2.27 9.03
C PRO A 176 18.95 -1.38 9.69
N ASP A 177 17.80 -1.21 9.03
CA ASP A 177 16.73 -0.31 9.47
C ASP A 177 15.43 -1.05 9.85
N TYR A 178 15.18 -2.22 9.26
CA TYR A 178 13.92 -2.95 9.35
C TYR A 178 14.12 -4.47 9.45
N GLU A 179 13.89 -5.00 10.65
CA GLU A 179 13.85 -6.45 10.89
C GLU A 179 12.70 -7.12 10.11
N PRO A 180 12.87 -8.39 9.69
CA PRO A 180 11.80 -9.14 9.07
C PRO A 180 10.54 -9.22 9.96
N HIS A 181 9.39 -9.41 9.32
CA HIS A 181 8.11 -9.44 10.01
C HIS A 181 7.19 -10.51 9.43
N LYS A 182 6.57 -11.31 10.31
CA LYS A 182 5.56 -12.30 9.94
C LYS A 182 4.17 -11.68 10.09
N VAL A 183 3.47 -11.52 8.97
CA VAL A 183 2.07 -11.08 8.95
C VAL A 183 1.18 -12.29 9.29
N ASN A 184 0.26 -12.12 10.24
CA ASN A 184 -0.57 -13.22 10.75
C ASN A 184 -1.83 -13.46 9.91
N PHE A 185 -2.38 -12.40 9.32
CA PHE A 185 -3.63 -12.45 8.56
C PHE A 185 -3.55 -11.60 7.29
N VAL A 186 -4.13 -12.11 6.20
CA VAL A 186 -4.37 -11.36 4.98
C VAL A 186 -5.85 -11.39 4.65
N GLY A 187 -6.45 -10.22 4.46
CA GLY A 187 -7.79 -10.06 3.92
C GLY A 187 -7.73 -9.51 2.50
N CYS A 188 -8.45 -10.14 1.56
CA CYS A 188 -8.59 -9.64 0.20
C CYS A 188 -10.06 -9.33 -0.09
N SER A 189 -10.32 -8.31 -0.89
CA SER A 189 -11.69 -8.01 -1.34
C SER A 189 -12.26 -9.16 -2.17
N THR A 190 -13.28 -9.85 -1.68
CA THR A 190 -14.01 -10.78 -2.53
C THR A 190 -14.92 -9.95 -3.41
N GLY A 191 -14.77 -10.02 -4.73
CA GLY A 191 -15.76 -9.51 -5.69
C GLY A 191 -17.11 -10.24 -5.65
N ARG A 192 -17.45 -10.84 -4.49
CA ARG A 192 -18.66 -11.56 -4.18
C ARG A 192 -19.39 -10.77 -3.09
N SER A 193 -20.58 -10.31 -3.43
CA SER A 193 -21.57 -9.76 -2.52
C SER A 193 -22.29 -10.85 -1.70
N ASP A 194 -21.78 -12.09 -1.66
CA ASP A 194 -22.50 -13.27 -1.13
C ASP A 194 -22.34 -13.49 0.38
N GLY A 195 -21.76 -12.54 1.12
CA GLY A 195 -21.78 -12.53 2.58
C GLY A 195 -20.92 -13.62 3.26
N ARG A 196 -20.05 -14.32 2.54
CA ARG A 196 -19.11 -15.28 3.13
C ARG A 196 -17.86 -14.58 3.66
N ALA A 197 -17.43 -14.98 4.85
CA ALA A 197 -16.29 -14.40 5.55
C ALA A 197 -14.98 -14.47 4.73
N PRO A 198 -14.05 -13.51 4.91
CA PRO A 198 -12.76 -13.52 4.21
C PRO A 198 -11.99 -14.82 4.47
N LEU A 199 -11.25 -15.27 3.45
CA LEU A 199 -10.39 -16.45 3.53
C LEU A 199 -9.36 -16.23 4.66
N LYS A 200 -9.47 -16.97 5.77
CA LYS A 200 -8.41 -17.02 6.79
C LYS A 200 -7.25 -17.84 6.24
N MET A 201 -6.35 -17.20 5.52
CA MET A 201 -5.07 -17.82 5.17
C MET A 201 -4.14 -17.64 6.38
N ARG A 202 -4.06 -18.66 7.25
CA ARG A 202 -3.03 -18.70 8.29
C ARG A 202 -1.72 -19.02 7.58
N SER A 203 -0.78 -18.08 7.54
CA SER A 203 0.58 -18.39 7.09
C SER A 203 1.19 -19.39 8.09
N THR A 204 1.46 -20.61 7.64
CA THR A 204 2.22 -21.60 8.42
C THR A 204 3.61 -21.05 8.72
#